data_AF-D6XCL6-F1
#
_entry.id   AF-D6XCL6-F1
#
_cell.length_a   1.000
_cell.length_b   1.000
_cell.length_c   1.000
_cell.angle_alpha   90.00
_cell.angle_beta   90.00
_cell.angle_gamma   90.00
#
_symmetry.space_group_name_H-M   'P 1'
#
loop_
_entity.id
_entity.type
_entity.pdbx_description
1 polymer ?
#
loop_
_entity_poly.entity_id
_entity_poly.type
_entity_poly.pdbx_seq_one_letter_code
_entity_poly.pdbx_strand_id
1 'polypeptide(L)'
;MLLSDQGRVLASVVADSSGRHDALCGTSTLVRNTARYGDGTPQSPSPAGRELFKLAAAKNGLEPRDLPPSLSFFQGVRIREDGSLDFTGSAGPGGSVTLRAEQDVTVLIANVPHPADPRPAYVSTPLEVLAWRAEPTRAGDPLWDATPEGRRAFLNTAEFLASKGRA
;
A
#
# COMPACT_ATOMS: atom_id res chain seq x y z
N MET A 1 2.43 -1.42 -11.06
CA MET A 1 1.44 -2.47 -10.74
C MET A 1 1.71 -3.01 -9.36
N LEU A 2 0.69 -3.49 -8.66
CA LEU A 2 0.79 -4.17 -7.37
C LEU A 2 0.56 -5.66 -7.59
N LEU A 3 1.55 -6.47 -7.26
CA LEU A 3 1.55 -7.91 -7.53
C LEU A 3 1.40 -8.72 -6.24
N SER A 4 0.72 -9.86 -6.33
CA SER A 4 0.76 -10.88 -5.27
C SER A 4 2.11 -11.60 -5.27
N ASP A 5 2.40 -12.32 -4.19
CA ASP A 5 3.50 -13.28 -4.08
C ASP A 5 3.49 -14.36 -5.18
N GLN A 6 2.29 -14.71 -5.69
CA GLN A 6 2.11 -15.64 -6.81
C GLN A 6 2.24 -14.98 -8.21
N GLY A 7 2.73 -13.74 -8.29
CA GLY A 7 2.94 -13.06 -9.58
C GLY A 7 1.65 -12.75 -10.34
N ARG A 8 0.53 -12.52 -9.63
CA ARG A 8 -0.74 -12.07 -10.20
C ARG A 8 -0.95 -10.60 -9.89
N VAL A 9 -1.63 -9.87 -10.77
CA VAL A 9 -1.97 -8.46 -10.55
C VAL A 9 -3.08 -8.34 -9.52
N LEU A 10 -2.78 -7.74 -8.37
CA LEU A 10 -3.79 -7.37 -7.37
C LEU A 10 -4.50 -6.08 -7.79
N ALA A 11 -3.71 -5.06 -8.13
CA ALA A 11 -4.21 -3.77 -8.59
C ALA A 11 -3.20 -3.05 -9.50
N SER A 12 -3.71 -2.16 -10.34
CA SER A 12 -2.95 -1.27 -11.20
C SER A 12 -3.06 0.18 -10.72
N VAL A 13 -1.94 0.90 -10.68
CA VAL A 13 -1.96 2.36 -10.49
C VAL A 13 -2.32 2.97 -11.84
N VAL A 14 -3.50 3.58 -11.95
CA VAL A 14 -4.02 4.14 -13.21
C VAL A 14 -3.93 5.67 -13.26
N ALA A 15 -3.81 6.31 -12.10
CA ALA A 15 -3.51 7.72 -11.98
C ALA A 15 -2.73 7.97 -10.68
N ASP A 16 -1.77 8.89 -10.72
CA ASP A 16 -0.98 9.31 -9.57
C ASP A 16 -0.58 10.77 -9.74
N SER A 17 -1.09 11.65 -8.87
CA SER A 17 -0.70 13.05 -8.80
C SER A 17 0.34 13.33 -7.70
N SER A 18 0.64 12.34 -6.87
CA SER A 18 1.59 12.42 -5.76
C SER A 18 3.03 12.23 -6.23
N GLY A 19 3.27 11.18 -7.03
CA GLY A 19 4.62 10.77 -7.45
C GLY A 19 5.56 10.38 -6.30
N ARG A 20 5.04 10.24 -5.07
CA ARG A 20 5.81 9.95 -3.85
C ARG A 20 5.20 8.77 -3.12
N HIS A 21 5.85 7.61 -3.23
CA HIS A 21 5.45 6.40 -2.51
C HIS A 21 6.70 5.66 -2.04
N ASP A 22 6.57 4.95 -0.92
CA ASP A 22 7.62 4.08 -0.39
C ASP A 22 7.12 2.63 -0.31
N ALA A 23 7.95 1.73 -0.82
CA ALA A 23 7.73 0.29 -0.79
C ALA A 23 8.79 -0.46 0.03
N LEU A 24 9.67 0.27 0.73
CA LEU A 24 10.87 -0.30 1.37
C LEU A 24 10.78 -0.26 2.90
N CYS A 25 10.28 0.83 3.49
CA CYS A 25 10.35 1.04 4.94
C CYS A 25 9.24 0.34 5.72
N GLY A 26 8.18 -0.10 5.03
CA GLY A 26 6.98 -0.62 5.67
C GLY A 26 6.31 0.42 6.56
N THR A 27 5.79 0.00 7.71
CA THR A 27 5.06 0.86 8.64
C THR A 27 5.67 0.86 10.04
N SER A 28 5.21 1.78 10.90
CA SER A 28 5.66 1.87 12.29
C SER A 28 5.24 0.66 13.13
N THR A 29 6.06 0.29 14.11
CA THR A 29 5.85 -0.83 15.03
C THR A 29 5.58 -0.34 16.45
N LEU A 30 4.97 -1.18 17.29
CA LEU A 30 4.70 -0.88 18.70
C LEU A 30 5.97 -0.40 19.42
N VAL A 31 7.05 -1.20 19.36
CA VAL A 31 8.35 -0.87 19.99
C VAL A 31 8.84 0.52 19.57
N ARG A 32 8.77 0.83 18.27
CA ARG A 32 9.24 2.09 17.73
C ARG A 32 8.41 3.27 18.19
N ASN A 33 7.09 3.14 18.18
CA ASN A 33 6.20 4.22 18.62
C ASN A 33 6.23 4.40 20.13
N THR A 34 6.32 3.34 20.92
CA THR A 34 6.53 3.44 22.37
C THR A 34 7.82 4.20 22.68
N ALA A 35 8.94 3.86 22.02
CA ALA A 35 10.20 4.56 22.23
C ALA A 35 10.15 6.04 21.81
N ARG A 36 9.41 6.36 20.74
CA ARG A 36 9.37 7.71 20.16
C ARG A 36 8.32 8.63 20.77
N TYR A 37 7.15 8.10 21.10
CA TYR A 37 5.96 8.84 21.48
C TYR A 37 5.43 8.45 22.87
N GLY A 38 6.05 7.48 23.55
CA GLY A 38 5.63 6.97 24.86
C GLY A 38 4.62 5.82 24.81
N ASP A 39 3.76 5.78 23.79
CA ASP A 39 2.78 4.71 23.58
C ASP A 39 2.56 4.46 22.08
N GLY A 40 2.40 3.20 21.69
CA GLY A 40 2.14 2.77 20.32
C GLY A 40 0.95 1.83 20.19
N THR A 41 0.18 1.62 21.27
CA THR A 41 -1.01 0.76 21.26
C THR A 41 -2.10 1.35 20.34
N PRO A 42 -3.03 0.54 19.79
CA PRO A 42 -3.99 1.01 18.81
C PRO A 42 -4.93 2.13 19.28
N GLN A 43 -5.18 2.22 20.59
CA GLN A 43 -6.08 3.20 21.21
C GLN A 43 -5.33 4.44 21.73
N SER A 44 -4.01 4.44 21.65
CA SER A 44 -3.18 5.56 22.08
C SER A 44 -3.32 6.78 21.17
N PRO A 45 -2.81 7.95 21.56
CA PRO A 45 -2.69 9.11 20.68
C PRO A 45 -1.70 8.92 19.51
N SER A 46 -0.87 7.88 19.54
CA SER A 46 0.20 7.63 18.58
C SER A 46 0.27 6.16 18.14
N PRO A 47 -0.83 5.58 17.62
CA PRO A 47 -0.89 4.16 17.35
C PRO A 47 0.12 3.75 16.28
N ALA A 48 0.77 2.61 16.49
CA ALA A 48 1.68 2.03 15.51
C ALA A 48 0.90 1.45 14.33
N GLY A 49 1.36 1.70 13.10
CA GLY A 49 0.67 1.24 11.90
C GLY A 49 0.55 -0.28 11.82
N ARG A 50 1.56 -1.03 12.30
CA ARG A 50 1.48 -2.50 12.39
C ARG A 50 0.35 -2.97 13.30
N GLU A 51 0.11 -2.28 14.42
CA GLU A 51 -0.97 -2.65 15.34
C GLU A 51 -2.35 -2.29 14.75
N LEU A 52 -2.46 -1.18 14.02
CA LEU A 52 -3.67 -0.85 13.27
C LEU A 52 -3.94 -1.87 12.14
N PHE A 53 -2.92 -2.32 11.42
CA PHE A 53 -3.09 -3.37 10.42
C PHE A 53 -3.56 -4.69 11.01
N LYS A 54 -3.06 -5.09 12.19
CA LYS A 54 -3.56 -6.28 12.89
C LYS A 54 -5.06 -6.16 13.21
N LEU A 55 -5.52 -4.99 13.66
CA LEU A 55 -6.94 -4.76 13.88
C LEU A 55 -7.76 -4.80 12.59
N ALA A 56 -7.25 -4.20 11.51
CA ALA A 56 -7.92 -4.23 10.20
C ALA A 56 -8.00 -5.66 9.62
N ALA A 57 -6.92 -6.44 9.76
CA ALA A 57 -6.85 -7.85 9.38
C ALA A 57 -7.85 -8.71 10.18
N ALA A 58 -7.90 -8.54 11.51
CA ALA A 58 -8.79 -9.31 12.37
C ALA A 58 -10.27 -9.15 11.99
N LYS A 59 -10.68 -7.95 11.53
CA LYS A 59 -12.04 -7.69 11.02
C LYS A 59 -12.38 -8.49 9.75
N ASN A 60 -11.39 -9.01 9.05
CA ASN A 60 -11.51 -9.80 7.83
C ASN A 60 -11.11 -11.28 8.06
N GLY A 61 -11.02 -11.74 9.32
CA GLY A 61 -10.65 -13.11 9.65
C GLY A 61 -9.19 -13.46 9.37
N LEU A 62 -8.32 -12.45 9.23
CA LEU A 62 -6.89 -12.62 8.98
C LEU A 62 -6.09 -12.51 10.28
N GLU A 63 -4.98 -13.25 10.36
CA GLU A 63 -4.04 -13.24 11.46
C GLU A 63 -2.81 -12.35 11.17
N PRO A 64 -2.00 -11.98 12.17
CA PRO A 64 -0.78 -11.21 11.95
C PRO A 64 0.22 -11.83 10.97
N ARG A 65 0.18 -13.16 10.76
CA ARG A 65 1.02 -13.86 9.79
C ARG A 65 0.61 -13.59 8.34
N ASP A 66 -0.65 -13.21 8.13
CA ASP A 66 -1.24 -12.96 6.81
C ASP A 66 -1.01 -11.51 6.36
N LEU A 67 -0.43 -10.66 7.22
CA LEU A 67 -0.10 -9.28 6.89
C LEU A 67 1.15 -9.21 6.01
N PRO A 68 1.02 -8.79 4.73
CA PRO A 68 2.18 -8.63 3.84
C PRO A 68 2.97 -7.35 4.21
N PRO A 69 4.15 -7.16 3.60
CA PRO A 69 4.78 -5.84 3.55
C PRO A 69 3.78 -4.78 3.06
N SER A 70 3.84 -3.59 3.65
CA SER A 70 2.94 -2.48 3.34
C SER A 70 3.60 -1.47 2.41
N LEU A 71 2.76 -0.71 1.71
CA LEU A 71 3.16 0.42 0.89
C LEU A 71 2.74 1.72 1.59
N SER A 72 3.64 2.68 1.63
CA SER A 72 3.35 4.02 2.14
C SER A 72 3.09 4.96 0.96
N PHE A 73 1.82 5.12 0.60
CA PHE A 73 1.43 6.11 -0.41
C PHE A 73 1.61 7.53 0.13
N PHE A 74 1.87 8.49 -0.77
CA PHE A 74 2.05 9.93 -0.48
C PHE A 74 3.30 10.27 0.33
N GLN A 75 4.22 9.32 0.51
CA GLN A 75 5.46 9.45 1.29
C GLN A 75 6.64 9.08 0.41
N GLY A 76 7.66 9.93 0.33
CA GLY A 76 8.82 9.69 -0.53
C GLY A 76 10.06 9.30 0.26
N VAL A 77 10.76 8.27 -0.18
CA VAL A 77 12.08 7.87 0.33
C VAL A 77 13.03 7.65 -0.85
N ARG A 78 14.31 7.99 -0.67
CA ARG A 78 15.39 7.70 -1.62
C ARG A 78 16.49 6.91 -0.94
N ILE A 79 17.02 5.91 -1.64
CA ILE A 79 18.22 5.20 -1.23
C ILE A 79 19.43 5.97 -1.77
N ARG A 80 20.35 6.35 -0.88
CA ARG A 80 21.63 6.96 -1.26
C ARG A 80 22.62 5.88 -1.71
N GLU A 81 23.73 6.30 -2.32
CA GLU A 81 24.76 5.39 -2.82
C GLU A 81 25.37 4.50 -1.73
N ASP A 82 25.42 4.98 -0.48
CA ASP A 82 25.90 4.23 0.68
C ASP A 82 24.84 3.27 1.28
N GLY A 83 23.66 3.18 0.66
CA GLY A 83 22.53 2.39 1.14
C GLY A 83 21.70 3.06 2.23
N SER A 84 22.04 4.27 2.66
CA SER A 84 21.25 5.00 3.65
C SER A 84 19.90 5.47 3.07
N LEU A 85 18.90 5.53 3.95
CA LEU A 85 17.56 6.01 3.61
C LEU A 85 17.49 7.54 3.79
N ASP A 86 17.02 8.23 2.76
CA ASP A 86 16.71 9.66 2.77
C ASP A 86 15.20 9.87 2.65
N PHE A 87 14.57 10.37 3.73
CA PHE A 87 13.15 10.70 3.69
C PHE A 87 12.94 12.05 3.02
N THR A 88 12.27 12.03 1.86
CA THR A 88 12.08 13.21 1.00
C THR A 88 10.78 13.96 1.26
N GLY A 89 10.03 13.55 2.29
CA GLY A 89 8.78 14.19 2.71
C GLY A 89 7.53 13.62 2.04
N SER A 90 6.40 14.21 2.42
CA SER A 90 5.08 13.87 1.87
C SER A 90 4.77 14.66 0.60
N ALA A 91 3.85 14.14 -0.22
CA ALA A 91 3.28 14.87 -1.36
C ALA A 91 2.45 16.11 -0.95
N GLY A 92 2.02 16.19 0.32
CA GLY A 92 1.17 17.27 0.81
C GLY A 92 -0.32 17.04 0.51
N PRO A 93 -1.18 18.00 0.88
CA PRO A 93 -2.63 17.89 0.66
C PRO A 93 -3.00 17.97 -0.83
N GLY A 94 -4.11 17.33 -1.20
CA GLY A 94 -4.64 17.36 -2.57
C GLY A 94 -4.04 16.33 -3.52
N GLY A 95 -2.99 15.61 -3.11
CA GLY A 95 -2.47 14.46 -3.86
C GLY A 95 -3.46 13.30 -3.86
N SER A 96 -3.48 12.55 -4.96
CA SER A 96 -4.37 11.40 -5.18
C SER A 96 -3.65 10.28 -5.92
N VAL A 97 -4.06 9.04 -5.61
CA VAL A 97 -3.68 7.84 -6.34
C VAL A 97 -4.96 7.07 -6.64
N THR A 98 -5.14 6.64 -7.88
CA THR A 98 -6.24 5.79 -8.29
C THR A 98 -5.72 4.38 -8.56
N LEU A 99 -6.27 3.41 -7.83
CA LEU A 99 -5.98 2.01 -8.00
C LEU A 99 -7.17 1.33 -8.69
N ARG A 100 -6.91 0.59 -9.77
CA ARG A 100 -7.87 -0.35 -10.35
C ARG A 100 -7.59 -1.73 -9.79
N ALA A 101 -8.53 -2.31 -9.06
CA ALA A 101 -8.43 -3.71 -8.63
C ALA A 101 -8.60 -4.63 -9.85
N GLU A 102 -7.68 -5.57 -10.03
CA GLU A 102 -7.69 -6.52 -11.16
C GLU A 102 -8.20 -7.91 -10.74
N GLN A 103 -8.54 -8.06 -9.46
CA GLN A 103 -9.21 -9.21 -8.85
C GLN A 103 -9.93 -8.75 -7.58
N ASP A 104 -10.73 -9.62 -6.96
CA ASP A 104 -11.29 -9.35 -5.64
C ASP A 104 -10.17 -9.20 -4.60
N VAL A 105 -10.13 -8.07 -3.91
CA VAL A 105 -9.11 -7.76 -2.92
C VAL A 105 -9.73 -7.16 -1.66
N THR A 106 -9.11 -7.47 -0.53
CA THR A 106 -9.35 -6.76 0.74
C THR A 106 -8.26 -5.71 0.91
N VAL A 107 -8.64 -4.43 0.96
CA VAL A 107 -7.70 -3.33 1.17
C VAL A 107 -7.67 -2.96 2.64
N LEU A 108 -6.49 -3.09 3.26
CA LEU A 108 -6.25 -2.62 4.64
C LEU A 108 -5.53 -1.28 4.59
N ILE A 109 -6.02 -0.30 5.34
CA ILE A 109 -5.44 1.05 5.38
C ILE A 109 -5.13 1.42 6.84
N ALA A 110 -3.89 1.84 7.08
CA ALA A 110 -3.46 2.46 8.33
C ALA A 110 -3.00 3.89 8.04
N ASN A 111 -3.79 4.88 8.48
CA ASN A 111 -3.48 6.29 8.29
C ASN A 111 -2.56 6.79 9.43
N VAL A 112 -1.25 6.62 9.26
CA VAL A 112 -0.24 6.92 10.28
C VAL A 112 0.96 7.67 9.67
N PRO A 113 1.77 8.39 10.47
CA PRO A 113 3.01 8.99 9.99
C PRO A 113 3.98 7.94 9.44
N HIS A 114 4.69 8.28 8.37
CA HIS A 114 5.74 7.43 7.82
C HIS A 114 6.81 7.14 8.88
N PRO A 115 7.35 5.90 8.98
CA PRO A 115 8.35 5.62 9.98
C PRO A 115 9.57 6.56 9.85
N ALA A 116 10.11 6.78 8.66
CA ALA A 116 11.27 7.66 8.44
C ALA A 116 10.98 9.17 8.58
N ASP A 117 9.74 9.60 8.85
CA ASP A 117 9.42 11.00 9.07
C ASP A 117 10.20 11.55 10.29
N PRO A 118 10.95 12.67 10.17
CA PRO A 118 11.74 13.22 11.26
C PRO A 118 10.92 14.07 12.26
N ARG A 119 9.67 14.44 11.94
CA ARG A 119 8.87 15.34 12.79
C ARG A 119 8.62 14.72 14.16
N PRO A 120 8.85 15.42 15.28
CA PRO A 120 8.73 14.82 16.61
C PRO A 120 7.27 14.53 17.01
N ALA A 121 6.31 15.27 16.45
CA ALA A 121 4.90 15.08 16.72
C ALA A 121 4.29 13.98 15.84
N TYR A 122 3.38 13.19 16.42
CA TYR A 122 2.56 12.25 15.67
C TYR A 122 1.48 13.02 14.89
N VAL A 123 1.69 13.21 13.59
CA VAL A 123 0.78 13.99 12.73
C VAL A 123 0.45 13.21 11.46
N SER A 124 -0.84 12.93 11.27
CA SER A 124 -1.39 12.49 9.99
C SER A 124 -2.60 13.35 9.63
N THR A 125 -2.82 13.58 8.34
CA THR A 125 -3.99 14.32 7.84
C THR A 125 -5.14 13.36 7.53
N PRO A 126 -6.40 13.85 7.46
CA PRO A 126 -7.51 13.04 6.97
C PRO A 126 -7.22 12.45 5.59
N LEU A 127 -7.67 11.22 5.36
CA LEU A 127 -7.60 10.51 4.09
C LEU A 127 -9.03 10.23 3.61
N GLU A 128 -9.35 10.63 2.39
CA GLU A 128 -10.60 10.25 1.72
C GLU A 128 -10.38 8.97 0.91
N VAL A 129 -11.33 8.04 0.98
CA VAL A 129 -11.32 6.81 0.19
C VAL A 129 -12.64 6.72 -0.56
N LEU A 130 -12.54 6.73 -1.89
CA LEU A 130 -13.66 6.59 -2.81
C LEU A 130 -13.51 5.26 -3.56
N ALA A 131 -14.62 4.55 -3.75
CA ALA A 131 -14.65 3.29 -4.49
C ALA A 131 -15.86 3.26 -5.43
N TRP A 132 -15.62 2.88 -6.68
CA TRP A 132 -16.65 2.76 -7.71
C TRP A 132 -16.29 1.62 -8.67
N ARG A 133 -17.25 1.19 -9.50
CA ARG A 133 -17.01 0.14 -10.49
C ARG A 133 -16.19 0.68 -11.66
N ALA A 134 -15.22 -0.10 -12.10
CA ALA A 134 -14.43 0.16 -13.28
C ALA A 134 -14.43 -1.07 -14.21
N GLU A 135 -14.14 -0.85 -15.49
CA GLU A 135 -13.92 -1.92 -16.45
C GLU A 135 -12.59 -2.64 -16.17
N PRO A 136 -12.53 -3.98 -16.27
CA PRO A 136 -11.28 -4.73 -16.13
C PRO A 136 -10.24 -4.35 -17.18
N THR A 137 -8.95 -4.49 -16.85
CA THR A 137 -7.89 -4.42 -17.87
C THR A 137 -8.07 -5.57 -18.86
N ARG A 138 -8.07 -5.28 -20.15
CA ARG A 138 -8.20 -6.28 -21.23
C ARG A 138 -6.89 -6.38 -22.01
N ALA A 139 -6.69 -7.49 -22.71
CA ALA A 139 -5.58 -7.62 -23.65
C ALA A 139 -5.63 -6.48 -24.69
N GLY A 140 -4.47 -5.87 -24.96
CA GLY A 140 -4.36 -4.67 -25.81
C GLY A 140 -4.53 -3.34 -25.09
N ASP A 141 -4.89 -3.33 -23.80
CA ASP A 141 -4.78 -2.12 -22.96
C ASP A 141 -3.28 -1.77 -22.81
N PRO A 142 -2.88 -0.48 -22.94
CA PRO A 142 -1.49 -0.07 -22.72
C PRO A 142 -0.89 -0.53 -21.39
N LEU A 143 -1.68 -0.67 -20.33
CA LEU A 143 -1.24 -1.22 -19.05
C LEU A 143 -0.95 -2.72 -19.12
N TRP A 144 -1.69 -3.46 -19.95
CA TRP A 144 -1.49 -4.89 -20.15
C TRP A 144 -0.14 -5.17 -20.81
N ASP A 145 0.20 -4.39 -21.82
CA ASP A 145 1.40 -4.57 -22.64
C ASP A 145 2.56 -3.65 -22.25
N ALA A 146 2.45 -2.93 -21.12
CA ALA A 146 3.45 -1.96 -20.66
C ALA A 146 4.84 -2.58 -20.47
N THR A 147 4.91 -3.81 -19.94
CA THR A 147 6.16 -4.59 -19.81
C THR A 147 5.90 -6.07 -20.02
N PRO A 148 6.92 -6.88 -20.41
CA PRO A 148 6.80 -8.32 -20.49
C PRO A 148 6.36 -8.97 -19.16
N GLU A 149 6.85 -8.46 -18.03
CA GLU A 149 6.50 -8.93 -16.69
C GLU A 149 5.04 -8.59 -16.34
N GLY A 150 4.60 -7.37 -16.67
CA GLY A 150 3.22 -6.93 -16.47
C GLY A 150 2.24 -7.79 -17.29
N ARG A 151 2.55 -8.01 -18.56
CA ARG A 151 1.77 -8.89 -19.45
C ARG A 151 1.64 -10.29 -18.88
N ARG A 152 2.74 -10.88 -18.39
CA ARG A 152 2.72 -12.20 -17.77
C ARG A 152 1.89 -12.23 -16.49
N ALA A 153 1.99 -11.18 -15.66
CA ALA A 153 1.18 -11.09 -14.44
C ALA A 153 -0.32 -11.00 -14.76
N PHE A 154 -0.72 -10.27 -15.81
CA PHE A 154 -2.11 -10.21 -16.26
C PHE A 154 -2.62 -11.54 -16.79
N LEU A 155 -1.80 -12.27 -17.56
CA LEU A 155 -2.13 -13.62 -18.01
C LEU A 155 -2.36 -14.57 -16.82
N ASN A 156 -1.47 -14.54 -15.82
CA ASN A 156 -1.63 -15.32 -14.58
C ASN A 156 -2.92 -14.96 -13.83
N THR A 157 -3.27 -13.67 -13.78
CA THR A 157 -4.53 -13.20 -13.17
C THR A 157 -5.74 -13.73 -13.94
N ALA A 158 -5.75 -13.61 -15.27
CA ALA A 158 -6.86 -14.06 -16.10
C ALA A 158 -7.08 -15.57 -15.98
N GLU A 159 -6.00 -16.36 -16.00
CA GLU A 159 -6.07 -17.81 -15.79
C GLU A 159 -6.63 -18.17 -14.40
N PHE A 160 -6.18 -17.48 -13.35
CA PHE A 160 -6.70 -17.67 -12.00
C PHE A 160 -8.19 -17.35 -11.91
N LEU A 161 -8.63 -16.22 -12.45
CA LEU A 161 -10.04 -15.82 -12.44
C LEU A 161 -10.92 -16.79 -13.24
N ALA A 162 -10.44 -17.25 -14.41
CA ALA A 162 -11.11 -18.27 -15.20
C ALA A 162 -11.28 -19.58 -14.41
N SER A 163 -10.24 -20.02 -13.68
CA SER A 163 -10.32 -21.21 -12.80
C SER A 163 -11.36 -21.09 -11.67
N LYS A 164 -11.72 -19.85 -11.30
CA LYS A 164 -12.75 -19.53 -10.31
C LYS A 164 -14.13 -19.29 -10.92
N GLY A 165 -14.29 -19.47 -12.24
CA GLY A 165 -15.54 -19.23 -12.96
C GLY A 165 -15.87 -17.74 -13.13
N ARG A 166 -14.86 -16.87 -13.16
CA ARG A 166 -15.00 -15.40 -13.20
C ARG A 166 -14.30 -14.80 -14.42
N ALA A 167 -14.59 -15.35 -15.61
CA ALA A 167 -14.06 -14.87 -16.88
C ALA A 167 -14.61 -13.49 -17.27
#